data_AF-A0A4Z0AWA0-F1
#
_entry.id   AF-A0A4Z0AWA0-F1
#
_cell.length_a   1.000
_cell.length_b   1.000
_cell.length_c   1.000
_cell.angle_alpha   90.00
_cell.angle_beta   90.00
_cell.angle_gamma   90.00
#
_symmetry.space_group_name_H-M   'P 1'
#
loop_
_entity.id
_entity.type
_entity.pdbx_description
1 polymer ?
#
loop_
_entity_poly.entity_id
_entity_poly.type
_entity_poly.pdbx_seq_one_letter_code
_entity_poly.pdbx_strand_id
1 'polypeptide(L)'
;MKDEYDFSSGKRGTVASNKGKTRITIMLDDAVIEAARERAEYAGTGYQTVINNLLRQALVSQDVHNLVPTSKKQTKTLQIINNGISQSEVEALEQQLIAVAGELNRVLGTPKTSKSKSKVPL
;
A
#
# COMPACT_ATOMS: atom_id res chain seq x y z
N MET A 1 -33.10 -29.78 10.43
CA MET A 1 -32.84 -29.89 8.97
C MET A 1 -33.85 -30.88 8.40
N LYS A 2 -34.33 -30.70 7.16
CA LYS A 2 -35.23 -31.68 6.52
C LYS A 2 -34.40 -32.78 5.87
N ASP A 3 -34.92 -34.00 5.92
CA ASP A 3 -34.24 -35.19 5.39
C ASP A 3 -34.19 -35.20 3.86
N GLU A 4 -35.18 -34.59 3.19
CA GLU A 4 -35.21 -34.46 1.74
C GLU A 4 -35.63 -33.05 1.28
N TYR A 5 -34.98 -32.61 0.21
CA TYR A 5 -35.29 -31.39 -0.51
C TYR A 5 -35.51 -31.73 -1.99
N ASP A 6 -36.67 -31.36 -2.51
CA ASP A 6 -36.98 -31.49 -3.93
C ASP A 6 -36.40 -30.28 -4.70
N PHE A 7 -35.44 -30.56 -5.57
CA PHE A 7 -34.80 -29.57 -6.45
C PHE A 7 -35.23 -29.73 -7.92
N SER A 8 -36.31 -30.46 -8.20
CA SER A 8 -36.83 -30.72 -9.55
C SER A 8 -37.12 -29.45 -10.37
N SER A 9 -37.44 -28.33 -9.70
CA SER A 9 -37.69 -27.02 -10.30
C SER A 9 -36.50 -26.05 -10.24
N GLY A 10 -35.36 -26.50 -9.74
CA GLY A 10 -34.15 -25.68 -9.58
C GLY A 10 -33.50 -25.35 -10.93
N LYS A 11 -33.53 -24.08 -11.35
CA LYS A 11 -32.73 -23.61 -12.48
C LYS A 11 -31.28 -23.37 -12.05
N ARG A 12 -30.32 -24.10 -12.63
CA ARG A 12 -28.88 -23.81 -12.49
C ARG A 12 -28.58 -22.48 -13.20
N GLY A 13 -28.37 -21.42 -12.44
CA GLY A 13 -27.88 -20.15 -12.98
C GLY A 13 -26.48 -20.30 -13.58
N THR A 14 -26.13 -19.40 -14.51
CA THR A 14 -24.77 -19.32 -15.07
C THR A 14 -23.76 -19.15 -13.93
N VAL A 15 -22.79 -20.05 -13.86
CA VAL A 15 -21.67 -19.93 -12.92
C VAL A 15 -21.00 -18.58 -13.17
N ALA A 16 -20.90 -17.75 -12.12
CA ALA A 16 -20.32 -16.42 -12.24
C ALA A 16 -18.95 -16.48 -12.95
N SER A 17 -18.80 -15.70 -14.02
CA SER A 17 -17.55 -15.65 -14.78
C SER A 17 -16.42 -15.20 -13.87
N ASN A 18 -15.32 -15.95 -13.84
CA ASN A 18 -14.16 -15.71 -13.00
C ASN A 18 -13.27 -14.59 -13.60
N LYS A 19 -13.88 -13.45 -13.95
CA LYS A 19 -13.20 -12.34 -14.65
C LYS A 19 -11.96 -11.90 -13.87
N GLY A 20 -10.78 -12.07 -14.47
CA GLY A 20 -9.49 -11.70 -13.88
C GLY A 20 -8.83 -12.76 -12.99
N LYS A 21 -9.33 -14.00 -12.95
CA LYS A 21 -8.70 -15.11 -12.22
C LYS A 21 -8.49 -16.31 -13.15
N THR A 22 -7.25 -16.78 -13.23
CA THR A 22 -6.86 -17.98 -13.98
C THR A 22 -6.71 -19.16 -13.02
N ARG A 23 -7.30 -20.30 -13.33
CA ARG A 23 -7.08 -21.54 -12.58
C ARG A 23 -5.73 -22.12 -12.98
N ILE A 24 -4.84 -22.31 -12.01
CA ILE A 24 -3.52 -22.92 -12.19
C ILE A 24 -3.35 -24.05 -11.19
N THR A 25 -2.49 -25.01 -11.52
CA THR A 25 -2.02 -26.03 -10.58
C THR A 25 -0.62 -25.63 -10.14
N ILE A 26 -0.44 -25.42 -8.84
CA ILE A 26 0.86 -25.14 -8.21
C ILE A 26 0.98 -26.01 -6.96
N MET A 27 2.20 -26.42 -6.63
CA MET A 27 2.49 -27.04 -5.35
C MET A 27 2.78 -25.93 -4.33
N LEU A 28 2.20 -26.03 -3.14
CA LEU A 28 2.45 -25.15 -2.01
C LEU A 28 2.73 -26.03 -0.80
N ASP A 29 3.67 -25.60 0.04
CA ASP A 29 3.97 -26.30 1.29
C ASP A 29 2.76 -26.27 2.23
N ASP A 30 2.55 -27.34 2.98
CA ASP A 30 1.45 -27.45 3.94
C ASP A 30 1.49 -26.30 4.95
N ALA A 31 2.68 -25.92 5.42
CA ALA A 31 2.86 -24.80 6.34
C ALA A 31 2.35 -23.46 5.77
N VAL A 32 2.48 -23.24 4.46
CA VAL A 32 1.96 -22.03 3.80
C VAL A 32 0.44 -22.08 3.72
N ILE A 33 -0.14 -23.25 3.44
CA ILE A 33 -1.59 -23.44 3.38
C ILE A 33 -2.22 -23.22 4.76
N GLU A 34 -1.64 -23.81 5.81
CA GLU A 34 -2.12 -23.63 7.19
C GLU A 34 -2.05 -22.16 7.63
N ALA A 35 -0.90 -21.50 7.45
CA ALA A 35 -0.74 -20.09 7.82
C ALA A 35 -1.63 -19.15 7.00
N ALA A 36 -2.00 -19.53 5.77
CA ALA A 36 -2.96 -18.78 4.97
C ALA A 36 -4.39 -18.99 5.46
N ARG A 37 -4.73 -20.20 5.95
CA ARG A 37 -6.05 -20.52 6.51
C ARG A 37 -6.31 -19.74 7.80
N GLU A 38 -5.38 -19.78 8.75
CA GLU A 38 -5.50 -19.03 10.01
C GLU A 38 -5.71 -17.53 9.78
N ARG A 39 -4.91 -16.93 8.88
CA ARG A 39 -5.05 -15.52 8.51
C ARG A 39 -6.37 -15.20 7.81
N ALA A 40 -6.87 -16.14 7.02
CA ALA A 40 -8.13 -15.99 6.32
C ALA A 40 -9.33 -16.05 7.27
N GLU A 41 -9.30 -16.95 8.25
CA GLU A 41 -10.32 -17.05 9.31
C GLU A 41 -10.39 -15.77 10.13
N TYR A 42 -9.24 -15.25 10.57
CA TYR A 42 -9.17 -13.98 11.30
C TYR A 42 -9.72 -12.80 10.48
N ALA A 43 -9.42 -12.76 9.17
CA ALA A 43 -9.86 -11.69 8.27
C ALA A 43 -11.29 -11.88 7.73
N GLY A 44 -11.94 -13.02 7.98
CA GLY A 44 -13.24 -13.36 7.38
C GLY A 44 -13.19 -13.46 5.84
N THR A 45 -12.05 -13.85 5.27
CA THR A 45 -11.87 -14.02 3.82
C THR A 45 -11.48 -15.45 3.46
N GLY A 46 -11.36 -15.77 2.18
CA GLY A 46 -10.84 -17.07 1.74
C GLY A 46 -9.32 -17.10 1.69
N TYR A 47 -8.70 -18.24 2.04
CA TYR A 47 -7.24 -18.43 2.01
C TYR A 47 -6.61 -18.13 0.63
N GLN A 48 -7.33 -18.44 -0.46
CA GLN A 48 -6.89 -18.10 -1.82
C GLN A 48 -6.73 -16.58 -2.03
N THR A 49 -7.59 -15.76 -1.41
CA THR A 49 -7.49 -14.30 -1.48
C THR A 49 -6.26 -13.80 -0.75
N VAL A 50 -5.95 -14.37 0.43
CA VAL A 50 -4.75 -14.06 1.20
C VAL A 50 -3.49 -14.35 0.37
N ILE A 51 -3.40 -15.56 -0.19
CA ILE A 51 -2.25 -15.99 -1.02
C ILE A 51 -2.08 -15.05 -2.22
N ASN A 52 -3.14 -14.78 -2.98
CA ASN A 52 -3.07 -13.93 -4.16
C ASN A 52 -2.64 -12.48 -3.83
N ASN A 53 -3.09 -11.95 -2.70
CA ASN A 53 -2.71 -10.59 -2.29
C ASN A 53 -1.25 -10.53 -1.88
N LEU A 54 -0.75 -11.56 -1.19
CA LEU A 54 0.66 -11.66 -0.81
C LEU A 54 1.56 -11.74 -2.06
N LEU A 55 1.18 -12.56 -3.04
CA LEU A 55 1.87 -12.63 -4.33
C LEU A 55 1.86 -11.29 -5.07
N ARG A 56 0.73 -10.58 -5.09
CA ARG A 56 0.66 -9.23 -5.69
C ARG A 56 1.61 -8.25 -5.02
N GLN A 57 1.64 -8.21 -3.69
CA GLN A 57 2.54 -7.32 -2.95
C GLN A 57 4.02 -7.63 -3.21
N ALA A 58 4.37 -8.92 -3.26
CA ALA A 58 5.72 -9.37 -3.56
C ALA A 58 6.17 -8.97 -4.98
N LEU A 59 5.29 -9.13 -5.98
CA LEU A 59 5.62 -8.81 -7.37
C LEU A 59 5.72 -7.30 -7.64
N VAL A 60 4.81 -6.49 -7.08
CA VAL A 60 4.89 -5.02 -7.16
C VAL A 60 6.20 -4.50 -6.55
N SER A 61 6.65 -5.13 -5.46
CA SER A 61 7.92 -4.78 -4.81
C SER A 61 9.14 -5.16 -5.66
N GLN A 62 9.05 -6.16 -6.54
CA GLN A 62 10.14 -6.53 -7.44
C GLN A 62 10.24 -5.57 -8.64
N ASP A 63 9.12 -5.05 -9.13
CA ASP A 63 9.11 -4.07 -10.22
C ASP A 63 9.82 -2.77 -9.83
N VAL A 64 9.71 -2.35 -8.55
CA VAL A 64 10.47 -1.20 -8.04
C VAL A 64 11.97 -1.50 -7.83
N HIS A 65 12.35 -2.77 -7.69
CA HIS A 65 13.76 -3.19 -7.59
C HIS A 65 14.44 -3.42 -8.94
N ASN A 66 13.70 -3.70 -10.02
CA ASN A 66 14.27 -3.92 -11.36
C ASN A 66 14.40 -2.64 -12.21
N LEU A 67 13.73 -1.54 -11.85
CA LEU A 67 13.89 -0.24 -12.52
C LEU A 67 15.02 0.63 -11.94
N VAL A 68 15.69 0.15 -10.89
CA VAL A 68 16.78 0.88 -10.23
C VAL A 68 17.91 -0.11 -9.98
N PRO A 69 19.09 0.03 -10.63
CA PRO A 69 20.27 -0.70 -10.15
C PRO A 69 20.46 -0.30 -8.70
N THR A 70 20.44 -1.29 -7.82
CA THR A 70 20.46 -1.14 -6.37
C THR A 70 21.67 -0.32 -5.91
N SER A 71 21.46 0.99 -5.78
CA SER A 71 22.20 1.78 -4.81
C SER A 71 21.91 1.18 -3.44
N LYS A 72 22.93 0.56 -2.84
CA LYS A 72 22.95 0.07 -1.46
C LYS A 72 22.77 1.24 -0.47
N LYS A 73 21.58 1.86 -0.44
CA LYS A 73 21.25 2.97 0.48
C LYS A 73 19.90 2.83 1.19
N GLN A 74 19.15 1.74 0.98
CA GLN A 74 17.90 1.49 1.73
C GLN A 74 18.07 0.57 2.94
N THR A 75 19.28 0.13 3.28
CA THR A 75 19.51 -0.64 4.51
C THR A 75 19.50 0.21 5.78
N LYS A 76 19.56 1.55 5.68
CA LYS A 76 19.45 2.42 6.87
C LYS A 76 18.01 2.62 7.34
N THR A 77 17.02 2.66 6.45
CA THR A 77 15.63 2.98 6.86
C THR A 77 14.91 1.81 7.51
N LEU A 78 15.23 0.56 7.15
CA LEU A 78 14.61 -0.62 7.76
C LEU A 78 15.25 -1.08 9.08
N GLN A 79 16.41 -0.54 9.47
CA GLN A 79 16.98 -0.74 10.82
C GLN A 79 16.31 0.14 11.89
N ILE A 80 15.53 1.16 11.49
CA ILE A 80 14.99 2.20 12.39
C ILE A 80 13.79 1.71 13.20
N ILE A 81 13.11 0.64 12.77
CA ILE A 81 11.90 0.17 13.46
C ILE A 81 12.23 -0.66 14.72
N ASN A 82 13.46 -1.18 14.83
CA ASN A 82 13.86 -2.05 15.94
C ASN A 82 14.62 -1.32 17.06
N ASN A 83 15.22 -0.16 16.79
CA ASN A 83 15.95 0.63 17.77
C ASN A 83 15.27 1.99 17.84
N GLY A 84 14.51 2.25 18.92
CA GLY A 84 13.65 3.42 19.08
C GLY A 84 14.21 4.71 18.49
N ILE A 85 13.34 5.44 17.78
CA ILE A 85 13.64 6.67 17.05
C ILE A 85 14.34 7.68 17.98
N SER A 86 15.54 8.12 17.61
CA SER A 86 16.30 9.12 18.40
C SER A 86 15.66 10.50 18.26
N GLN A 87 15.62 11.30 19.34
CA GLN A 87 15.07 12.67 19.31
C GLN A 87 15.71 13.55 18.22
N SER A 88 17.00 13.36 17.97
CA SER A 88 17.73 14.07 16.91
C SER A 88 17.22 13.75 15.50
N GLU A 89 16.66 12.56 15.28
CA GLU A 89 16.12 12.14 13.97
C GLU A 89 14.74 12.75 13.73
N VAL A 90 13.93 12.89 14.79
CA VAL A 90 12.65 13.60 14.73
C VAL A 90 12.88 15.08 14.41
N GLU A 91 13.85 15.72 15.07
CA GLU A 91 14.23 17.11 14.80
C GLU A 91 14.71 17.31 13.36
N ALA A 92 15.50 16.37 12.82
CA ALA A 92 15.95 16.44 11.44
C ALA A 92 14.78 16.31 10.44
N LEU A 93 13.82 15.42 10.70
CA LEU A 93 12.61 15.28 9.90
C LEU A 93 11.72 16.52 9.96
N GLU A 94 11.58 17.13 11.14
CA GLU A 94 10.83 18.38 11.33
C GLU A 94 11.45 19.52 10.52
N GLN A 95 12.78 19.68 10.58
CA GLN A 95 13.50 20.68 9.77
C GLN A 95 13.33 20.47 8.27
N GLN A 96 13.32 19.21 7.82
CA GLN A 96 13.05 18.89 6.42
C GLN A 96 11.61 19.25 6.02
N LEU A 97 10.62 18.99 6.88
CA LEU A 97 9.23 19.34 6.63
C LEU A 97 9.04 20.86 6.53
N ILE A 98 9.69 21.62 7.43
CA ILE A 98 9.68 23.09 7.43
C ILE A 98 10.32 23.64 6.15
N ALA A 99 11.46 23.07 5.72
CA ALA A 99 12.15 23.50 4.50
C ALA A 99 11.28 23.27 3.26
N VAL A 100 10.65 22.11 3.15
CA VAL A 100 9.74 21.77 2.04
C VAL A 100 8.51 22.68 2.05
N ALA A 101 7.93 22.97 3.22
CA ALA A 101 6.80 23.90 3.34
C ALA A 101 7.19 25.34 2.93
N GLY A 102 8.39 25.79 3.29
CA GLY A 102 8.93 27.08 2.86
C GLY A 102 9.15 27.14 1.35
N GLU A 103 9.61 26.04 0.75
CA GLU A 103 9.79 25.93 -0.69
C GLU A 103 8.44 25.91 -1.43
N LEU A 104 7.43 25.20 -0.92
CA LEU A 104 6.08 25.23 -1.47
C LEU A 104 5.49 26.64 -1.42
N ASN A 105 5.67 27.39 -0.32
CA ASN A 105 5.26 28.79 -0.23
C ASN A 105 6.05 29.71 -1.19
N ARG A 106 7.31 29.39 -1.51
CA ARG A 106 8.11 30.12 -2.50
C ARG A 106 7.63 29.85 -3.93
N VAL A 107 7.24 28.62 -4.22
CA VAL A 107 6.81 28.16 -5.56
C VAL A 107 5.34 28.51 -5.84
N LEU A 108 4.48 28.45 -4.82
CA LEU A 108 3.03 28.69 -4.92
C LEU A 108 2.60 30.08 -4.42
N GLY A 109 3.49 30.80 -3.74
CA GLY A 109 3.28 32.20 -3.36
C GLY A 109 3.35 33.07 -4.62
N THR A 110 2.20 33.57 -5.06
CA THR A 110 2.14 34.58 -6.13
C THR A 110 2.98 35.80 -5.77
N PRO A 111 3.60 36.49 -6.75
CA PRO A 111 4.41 37.66 -6.46
C PRO A 111 3.53 38.76 -5.86
N LYS A 112 3.72 39.07 -4.57
CA LYS A 112 3.32 40.38 -4.04
C LYS A 112 4.17 41.43 -4.74
N THR A 113 3.55 42.17 -5.64
CA THR A 113 4.08 43.38 -6.25
C THR A 113 4.42 44.38 -5.14
N SER A 114 5.72 44.62 -4.97
CA SER A 114 6.22 45.81 -4.28
C SER A 114 6.22 47.02 -5.22
N LYS A 115 6.01 48.21 -4.65
CA LYS A 115 6.10 49.60 -5.20
C LYS A 115 4.72 50.16 -5.61
N SER A 116 4.32 51.37 -5.25
CA SER A 116 5.09 52.60 -5.04
C SER A 116 4.39 53.61 -4.11
N LYS A 117 5.21 54.44 -3.44
CA LYS A 117 4.83 55.65 -2.71
C LYS A 117 3.98 56.60 -3.57
N SER A 118 2.96 57.21 -2.98
CA SER A 118 2.62 58.61 -3.24
C SER A 118 2.10 59.27 -1.96
N LYS A 119 2.75 60.38 -1.65
CA LYS A 119 2.58 61.28 -0.51
C LYS A 119 1.72 62.43 -1.00
N VAL A 120 0.64 62.80 -0.30
CA VAL A 120 0.02 64.13 -0.44
C VAL A 120 -0.44 64.62 0.94
N PRO A 121 -0.06 65.84 1.35
CA PRO A 121 -0.50 66.47 2.59
C PRO A 121 -1.73 67.39 2.39
N LEU A 122 -2.44 67.62 3.51
CA LEU A 122 -3.48 68.63 3.81
C LEU A 122 -4.80 68.53 3.03
#